data_AF-A0A7V3VY97-F1
#
_entry.id   AF-A0A7V3VY97-F1
#
_cell.length_a   1.000
_cell.length_b   1.000
_cell.length_c   1.000
_cell.angle_alpha   90.00
_cell.angle_beta   90.00
_cell.angle_gamma   90.00
#
_symmetry.space_group_name_H-M   'P 1'
#
loop_
_entity.id
_entity.type
_entity.pdbx_description
1 polymer ?
#
loop_
_entity_poly.entity_id
_entity_poly.type
_entity_poly.pdbx_seq_one_letter_code
_entity_poly.pdbx_strand_id
1 'polypeptide(L)'
;MCLSHRCFCVLCAVLTAILASLIFAAAPSVHAADSSPPPQNGEKKGGTVSFINDIAPILKEKCFGCHGAKNPKGKLDMTKYASFRKGGSKDDPIVPGNPDESYLMTVLTATDKKRMPPKESGAPLPPHQIELIGRWIQQGAKLDAGLNPDADLLRELRLRWTPPPPPAAYPYPVTVTALAFTPDGKKIVVSGHHELTIWDVASGKLEKRIFTRARRAMA
;
A
#
# COMPACT_ATOMS: atom_id res chain seq x y z
N MET A 1 -59.56 70.15 21.67
CA MET A 1 -60.51 69.46 20.76
C MET A 1 -59.66 68.86 19.64
N CYS A 2 -59.28 67.59 19.74
CA CYS A 2 -59.99 66.38 19.28
C CYS A 2 -60.04 66.21 17.75
N LEU A 3 -59.55 65.03 17.32
CA LEU A 3 -59.88 64.27 16.10
C LEU A 3 -59.38 64.86 14.77
N SER A 4 -58.97 64.11 13.75
CA SER A 4 -59.20 62.69 13.41
C SER A 4 -58.45 62.31 12.12
N HIS A 5 -58.07 61.03 12.02
CA HIS A 5 -58.16 60.15 10.83
C HIS A 5 -57.20 60.43 9.65
N ARG A 6 -56.21 59.56 9.42
CA ARG A 6 -56.25 58.31 8.61
C ARG A 6 -56.41 58.55 7.10
N CYS A 7 -55.64 57.76 6.34
CA CYS A 7 -55.58 57.62 4.88
C CYS A 7 -54.59 58.54 4.15
N PHE A 8 -53.41 57.99 3.83
CA PHE A 8 -52.93 57.88 2.43
C PHE A 8 -51.69 56.95 2.45
N CYS A 9 -51.86 55.69 2.04
CA CYS A 9 -51.46 55.20 0.72
C CYS A 9 -49.93 55.26 0.56
N VAL A 10 -49.20 54.22 0.96
CA VAL A 10 -48.83 53.10 0.05
C VAL A 10 -48.29 53.63 -1.28
N LEU A 11 -47.10 54.25 -1.29
CA LEU A 11 -46.30 54.49 -2.51
C LEU A 11 -44.91 55.06 -2.16
N CYS A 12 -44.02 54.26 -1.57
CA CYS A 12 -42.57 54.55 -1.64
C CYS A 12 -41.66 53.36 -1.26
N ALA A 13 -42.10 52.11 -1.44
CA ALA A 13 -41.32 50.93 -1.04
C ALA A 13 -41.26 49.85 -2.13
N VAL A 14 -41.17 50.25 -3.40
CA VAL A 14 -40.95 49.30 -4.51
C VAL A 14 -40.00 49.92 -5.54
N LEU A 15 -38.70 50.06 -5.22
CA LEU A 15 -37.69 50.31 -6.26
C LEU A 15 -36.22 50.11 -5.85
N THR A 16 -35.87 49.08 -5.06
CA THR A 16 -34.48 48.54 -5.03
C THR A 16 -34.43 47.06 -4.63
N ALA A 17 -35.31 46.22 -5.19
CA ALA A 17 -35.35 44.79 -4.87
C ALA A 17 -35.37 43.92 -6.14
N ILE A 18 -34.50 44.19 -7.11
CA ILE A 18 -34.27 43.30 -8.27
C ILE A 18 -32.79 43.41 -8.67
N LEU A 19 -31.89 42.71 -7.96
CA LEU A 19 -30.69 42.04 -8.52
C LEU A 19 -29.90 41.29 -7.42
N ALA A 20 -30.57 40.42 -6.66
CA ALA A 20 -29.90 39.50 -5.73
C ALA A 20 -30.36 38.07 -6.01
N SER A 21 -30.12 37.61 -7.24
CA SER A 21 -30.30 36.22 -7.63
C SER A 21 -29.35 35.93 -8.77
N LEU A 22 -28.63 34.81 -8.66
CA LEU A 22 -27.69 34.23 -9.64
C LEU A 22 -26.23 34.67 -9.56
N ILE A 23 -25.58 34.35 -8.43
CA ILE A 23 -24.20 33.82 -8.49
C ILE A 23 -24.18 32.54 -7.64
N PHE A 24 -24.74 31.46 -8.20
CA PHE A 24 -24.40 30.11 -7.75
C PHE A 24 -23.03 29.81 -8.37
N ALA A 25 -21.96 30.23 -7.69
CA ALA A 25 -20.61 29.87 -8.09
C ALA A 25 -20.51 28.33 -8.00
N ALA A 26 -20.35 27.68 -9.15
CA ALA A 26 -20.09 26.26 -9.24
C ALA A 26 -18.86 25.93 -8.39
N ALA A 27 -19.07 25.19 -7.29
CA ALA A 27 -17.98 24.56 -6.59
C ALA A 27 -17.29 23.61 -7.58
N PRO A 28 -15.97 23.68 -7.76
CA PRO A 28 -15.28 22.66 -8.53
C PRO A 28 -15.47 21.35 -7.78
N SER A 29 -16.14 20.39 -8.42
CA SER A 29 -16.09 18.99 -8.00
C SER A 29 -14.63 18.57 -7.99
N VAL A 30 -14.03 18.58 -6.81
CA VAL A 30 -12.82 17.82 -6.52
C VAL A 30 -13.19 16.36 -6.74
N HIS A 31 -13.06 15.90 -7.98
CA HIS A 31 -12.95 14.49 -8.26
C HIS A 31 -11.83 14.00 -7.35
N ALA A 32 -12.19 13.08 -6.46
CA ALA A 32 -11.23 12.29 -5.72
C ALA A 32 -10.28 11.71 -6.78
N ALA A 33 -9.10 12.29 -6.88
CA ALA A 33 -8.02 11.73 -7.67
C ALA A 33 -7.86 10.29 -7.19
N ASP A 34 -7.95 9.35 -8.13
CA ASP A 34 -7.82 7.93 -7.92
C ASP A 34 -6.78 7.66 -6.84
N SER A 35 -7.25 7.14 -5.70
CA SER A 35 -6.38 6.64 -4.64
C SER A 35 -5.83 5.29 -5.08
N SER A 36 -5.12 5.29 -6.21
CA SER A 36 -4.35 4.14 -6.64
C SER A 36 -3.27 3.91 -5.57
N PRO A 37 -3.17 2.70 -4.99
CA PRO A 37 -2.10 2.39 -4.07
C PRO A 37 -0.74 2.68 -4.73
N PRO A 38 0.28 3.12 -3.97
CA PRO A 38 1.61 3.32 -4.53
C PRO A 38 2.05 2.03 -5.23
N PRO A 39 2.78 2.13 -6.35
CA PRO A 39 3.13 0.99 -7.18
C PRO A 39 3.86 -0.04 -6.32
N GLN A 40 3.23 -1.19 -6.14
CA GLN A 40 3.89 -2.35 -5.54
C GLN A 40 5.00 -2.74 -6.52
N ASN A 41 6.25 -2.79 -6.05
CA ASN A 41 7.39 -3.29 -6.81
C ASN A 41 6.97 -4.58 -7.56
N GLY A 42 6.81 -4.53 -8.89
CA GLY A 42 6.29 -5.69 -9.61
C GLY A 42 6.08 -5.54 -11.12
N GLU A 43 5.92 -4.32 -11.64
CA GLU A 43 5.80 -4.14 -13.10
C GLU A 43 7.15 -3.98 -13.80
N LYS A 44 8.05 -4.96 -13.64
CA LYS A 44 9.03 -5.25 -14.70
C LYS A 44 8.49 -6.39 -15.57
N LYS A 45 7.74 -6.04 -16.62
CA LYS A 45 7.45 -7.01 -17.69
C LYS A 45 8.77 -7.37 -18.39
N GLY A 46 9.21 -8.62 -18.24
CA GLY A 46 10.38 -9.20 -18.92
C GLY A 46 11.58 -9.60 -18.05
N GLY A 47 11.51 -9.49 -16.72
CA GLY A 47 12.60 -9.89 -15.81
C GLY A 47 12.44 -11.31 -15.21
N THR A 48 13.53 -11.85 -14.69
CA THR A 48 13.51 -13.01 -13.77
C THR A 48 12.66 -12.67 -12.55
N VAL A 49 11.73 -13.54 -12.21
CA VAL A 49 10.85 -13.38 -11.05
C VAL A 49 11.61 -13.81 -9.78
N SER A 50 11.67 -12.91 -8.81
CA SER A 50 12.30 -13.12 -7.51
C SER A 50 11.28 -13.74 -6.55
N PHE A 51 11.59 -14.91 -5.98
CA PHE A 51 10.68 -15.52 -5.02
C PHE A 51 10.45 -14.60 -3.82
N ILE A 52 11.51 -14.06 -3.22
CA ILE A 52 11.42 -13.29 -1.99
C ILE A 52 10.78 -11.90 -2.18
N ASN A 53 11.00 -11.27 -3.33
CA ASN A 53 10.50 -9.91 -3.58
C ASN A 53 9.13 -9.91 -4.28
N ASP A 54 8.84 -10.90 -5.11
CA ASP A 54 7.64 -10.90 -5.95
C ASP A 54 6.58 -11.91 -5.45
N ILE A 55 7.00 -13.12 -5.05
CA ILE A 55 6.08 -14.22 -4.72
C ILE A 55 5.75 -14.28 -3.23
N ALA A 56 6.76 -14.25 -2.36
CA ALA A 56 6.60 -14.37 -0.92
C ALA A 56 5.68 -13.30 -0.30
N PRO A 57 5.63 -12.03 -0.77
CA PRO A 57 4.64 -11.06 -0.30
C PRO A 57 3.20 -11.50 -0.58
N ILE A 58 2.94 -12.09 -1.75
CA ILE A 58 1.62 -12.63 -2.13
C ILE A 58 1.24 -13.78 -1.20
N LEU A 59 2.16 -14.72 -0.95
CA LEU A 59 1.94 -15.84 -0.05
C LEU A 59 1.65 -15.38 1.39
N LYS A 60 2.41 -14.39 1.87
CA LYS A 60 2.21 -13.78 3.18
C LYS A 60 0.81 -13.17 3.31
N GLU A 61 0.37 -12.43 2.30
CA GLU A 61 -0.91 -11.73 2.34
C GLU A 61 -2.11 -12.67 2.16
N LYS A 62 -2.02 -13.64 1.24
CA LYS A 62 -3.17 -14.44 0.80
C LYS A 62 -3.21 -15.86 1.35
N CYS A 63 -2.08 -16.41 1.81
CA CYS A 63 -1.98 -17.84 2.11
C CYS A 63 -1.68 -18.14 3.58
N PHE A 64 -0.81 -17.36 4.23
CA PHE A 64 -0.29 -17.68 5.57
C PHE A 64 -1.38 -17.72 6.65
N GLY A 65 -2.49 -17.02 6.46
CA GLY A 65 -3.62 -17.05 7.41
C GLY A 65 -4.20 -18.46 7.62
N CYS A 66 -4.15 -19.32 6.60
CA CYS A 66 -4.64 -20.71 6.69
C CYS A 66 -3.50 -21.75 6.56
N HIS A 67 -2.43 -21.41 5.85
CA HIS A 67 -1.28 -22.27 5.56
C HIS A 67 -0.01 -21.79 6.28
N GLY A 68 -0.17 -21.29 7.51
CA GLY A 68 0.93 -20.84 8.36
C GLY A 68 1.53 -21.96 9.21
N ALA A 69 2.65 -21.69 9.89
CA ALA A 69 3.34 -22.66 10.74
C ALA A 69 2.46 -23.24 11.87
N LYS A 70 1.50 -22.45 12.38
CA LYS A 70 0.59 -22.87 13.45
C LYS A 70 -0.70 -23.42 12.85
N ASN A 71 -0.88 -24.75 12.94
CA ASN A 71 -2.05 -25.50 12.47
C ASN A 71 -2.37 -25.30 10.96
N PRO A 72 -1.42 -25.59 10.05
CA PRO A 72 -1.62 -25.40 8.62
C PRO A 72 -2.76 -26.28 8.08
N LYS A 73 -3.71 -25.66 7.37
CA LYS A 73 -4.73 -26.39 6.61
C LYS A 73 -4.05 -27.27 5.57
N GLY A 74 -4.55 -28.51 5.44
CA GLY A 74 -3.95 -29.50 4.54
C GLY A 74 -2.49 -29.82 4.88
N LYS A 75 -2.04 -29.59 6.12
CA LYS A 75 -0.65 -29.77 6.59
C LYS A 75 0.40 -28.99 5.79
N LEU A 76 -0.01 -28.02 4.98
CA LEU A 76 0.87 -27.23 4.13
C LEU A 76 1.32 -25.96 4.88
N ASP A 77 2.58 -25.92 5.28
CA ASP A 77 3.21 -24.73 5.85
C ASP A 77 3.93 -23.94 4.75
N MET A 78 3.46 -22.73 4.48
CA MET A 78 4.03 -21.84 3.46
C MET A 78 4.96 -20.78 4.06
N THR A 79 5.23 -20.81 5.36
CA THR A 79 6.09 -19.81 6.04
C THR A 79 7.58 -20.01 5.78
N LYS A 80 7.96 -21.12 5.15
CA LYS A 80 9.33 -21.44 4.70
C LYS A 80 9.28 -21.96 3.28
N TYR A 81 10.31 -21.66 2.49
CA TYR A 81 10.40 -22.17 1.12
C TYR A 81 10.49 -23.70 1.10
N ALA A 82 11.32 -24.31 1.95
CA ALA A 82 11.46 -25.76 2.04
C ALA A 82 10.15 -26.46 2.38
N SER A 83 9.41 -25.97 3.40
CA SER A 83 8.11 -26.53 3.79
C SER A 83 7.07 -26.38 2.69
N PHE A 84 7.05 -25.23 2.00
CA PHE A 84 6.14 -24.99 0.88
C PHE A 84 6.38 -25.99 -0.25
N ARG A 85 7.64 -26.19 -0.63
CA ARG A 85 8.06 -27.17 -1.65
C ARG A 85 7.87 -28.61 -1.21
N LYS A 86 7.99 -28.91 0.08
CA LYS A 86 7.71 -30.25 0.59
C LYS A 86 6.23 -30.63 0.42
N GLY A 87 5.34 -29.64 0.41
CA GLY A 87 3.90 -29.87 0.43
C GLY A 87 3.38 -30.14 1.84
N GLY A 88 2.16 -30.68 1.91
CA GLY A 88 1.46 -30.96 3.16
C GLY A 88 0.87 -32.37 3.15
N SER A 89 -0.44 -32.48 3.03
CA SER A 89 -1.14 -33.75 2.82
C SER A 89 -0.92 -34.33 1.41
N LYS A 90 -0.46 -33.49 0.48
CA LYS A 90 0.03 -33.85 -0.84
C LYS A 90 1.51 -33.48 -0.91
N ASP A 91 2.24 -34.11 -1.83
CA ASP A 91 3.62 -33.75 -2.15
C ASP A 91 3.73 -32.31 -2.71
N ASP A 92 4.91 -31.96 -3.21
CA ASP A 92 5.21 -30.64 -3.78
C ASP A 92 4.08 -30.16 -4.72
N PRO A 93 3.39 -29.05 -4.38
CA PRO A 93 2.28 -28.56 -5.18
C PRO A 93 2.73 -27.89 -6.50
N ILE A 94 4.03 -27.82 -6.76
CA ILE A 94 4.60 -27.13 -7.91
C ILE A 94 5.51 -28.07 -8.69
N VAL A 95 5.27 -28.17 -10.00
CA VAL A 95 6.18 -28.80 -10.96
C VAL A 95 7.06 -27.70 -11.57
N PRO A 96 8.36 -27.62 -11.22
CA PRO A 96 9.25 -26.60 -11.78
C PRO A 96 9.28 -26.66 -13.31
N GLY A 97 9.06 -25.51 -13.96
CA GLY A 97 9.03 -25.41 -15.42
C GLY A 97 7.66 -25.67 -16.05
N ASN A 98 6.70 -26.26 -15.32
CA ASN A 98 5.37 -26.61 -15.84
C ASN A 98 4.26 -26.01 -14.95
N PRO A 99 3.84 -24.75 -15.21
CA PRO A 99 2.72 -24.13 -14.49
C PRO A 99 1.41 -24.92 -14.64
N ASP A 100 1.13 -25.46 -15.82
CA ASP A 100 -0.13 -26.16 -16.10
C ASP A 100 -0.26 -27.49 -15.34
N GLU A 101 0.86 -28.15 -15.06
CA GLU A 101 0.90 -29.39 -14.25
C GLU A 101 1.01 -29.11 -12.74
N SER A 102 1.23 -27.86 -12.35
CA SER A 102 1.37 -27.47 -10.95
C SER A 102 0.02 -27.38 -10.27
N TYR A 103 -0.21 -28.22 -9.26
CA TYR A 103 -1.45 -28.22 -8.47
C TYR A 103 -1.75 -26.85 -7.85
N LEU A 104 -0.72 -26.08 -7.50
CA LEU A 104 -0.88 -24.69 -7.04
C LEU A 104 -1.67 -23.85 -8.06
N MET A 105 -1.35 -23.94 -9.35
CA MET A 105 -2.06 -23.17 -10.39
C MET A 105 -3.50 -23.64 -10.54
N THR A 106 -3.76 -24.93 -10.41
CA THR A 106 -5.11 -25.50 -10.42
C THR A 106 -5.99 -24.88 -9.32
N VAL A 107 -5.50 -24.79 -8.08
CA VAL A 107 -6.31 -24.23 -6.98
C VAL A 107 -6.43 -22.70 -7.02
N LEU A 108 -5.44 -21.99 -7.59
CA LEU A 108 -5.49 -20.54 -7.75
C LEU A 108 -6.48 -20.10 -8.84
N THR A 109 -6.71 -20.93 -9.86
CA THR A 109 -7.60 -20.65 -11.00
C THR A 109 -8.97 -21.32 -10.89
N ALA A 110 -9.15 -22.23 -9.93
CA ALA A 110 -10.42 -22.91 -9.73
C ALA A 110 -11.56 -21.93 -9.39
N THR A 111 -12.78 -22.27 -9.83
CA THR A 111 -14.01 -21.51 -9.57
C THR A 111 -14.97 -22.23 -8.60
N ASP A 112 -14.66 -23.50 -8.31
CA ASP A 112 -15.41 -24.41 -7.45
C ASP A 112 -14.94 -24.33 -5.97
N LYS A 113 -15.28 -25.33 -5.17
CA LYS A 113 -14.92 -25.42 -3.75
C LYS A 113 -13.42 -25.64 -3.49
N LYS A 114 -12.63 -26.00 -4.50
CA LYS A 114 -11.18 -26.19 -4.37
C LYS A 114 -10.41 -24.88 -4.53
N ARG A 115 -11.07 -23.80 -4.92
CA ARG A 115 -10.48 -22.48 -5.09
C ARG A 115 -9.78 -22.02 -3.81
N MET A 116 -8.57 -21.47 -3.97
CA MET A 116 -7.83 -20.80 -2.91
C MET A 116 -7.60 -19.31 -3.24
N PRO A 117 -7.85 -18.38 -2.29
CA PRO A 117 -8.52 -18.59 -1.01
C PRO A 117 -9.99 -19.03 -1.19
N PRO A 118 -10.54 -19.81 -0.23
CA PRO A 118 -11.95 -20.17 -0.23
C PRO A 118 -12.85 -18.93 -0.27
N LYS A 119 -14.02 -19.02 -0.91
CA LYS A 119 -14.92 -17.87 -1.13
C LYS A 119 -15.34 -17.21 0.20
N GLU A 120 -15.51 -18.02 1.24
CA GLU A 120 -15.87 -17.61 2.59
C GLU A 120 -14.71 -16.98 3.38
N SER A 121 -13.46 -17.21 2.96
CA SER A 121 -12.25 -16.75 3.67
C SER A 121 -11.52 -15.60 2.97
N GLY A 122 -11.84 -15.31 1.70
CA GLY A 122 -11.23 -14.17 1.01
C GLY A 122 -11.54 -14.04 -0.49
N ALA A 123 -11.18 -12.87 -1.02
CA ALA A 123 -11.20 -12.60 -2.46
C ALA A 123 -10.18 -13.48 -3.20
N PRO A 124 -10.41 -13.81 -4.48
CA PRO A 124 -9.42 -14.52 -5.29
C PRO A 124 -8.17 -13.67 -5.47
N LEU A 125 -7.06 -14.31 -5.82
CA LEU A 125 -5.89 -13.56 -6.26
C LEU A 125 -6.24 -12.77 -7.54
N PRO A 126 -5.79 -11.50 -7.65
CA PRO A 126 -5.87 -10.76 -8.89
C PRO A 126 -5.15 -11.50 -10.04
N PRO A 127 -5.63 -11.40 -11.30
CA PRO A 127 -5.05 -12.10 -12.43
C PRO A 127 -3.53 -11.88 -12.60
N HIS A 128 -3.06 -10.65 -12.37
CA HIS A 128 -1.63 -10.33 -12.48
C HIS A 128 -0.76 -11.07 -11.45
N GLN A 129 -1.28 -11.37 -10.26
CA GLN A 129 -0.57 -12.15 -9.23
C GLN A 129 -0.50 -13.62 -9.63
N ILE A 130 -1.59 -14.15 -10.19
CA ILE A 130 -1.63 -15.54 -10.70
C ILE A 130 -0.64 -15.69 -11.87
N GLU A 131 -0.61 -14.73 -12.80
CA GLU A 131 0.36 -14.71 -13.90
C GLU A 131 1.80 -14.65 -13.40
N LEU A 132 2.08 -13.83 -12.39
CA LEU A 132 3.40 -13.71 -11.78
C LEU A 132 3.87 -15.01 -11.12
N ILE A 133 2.98 -15.70 -10.39
CA ILE A 133 3.25 -17.03 -9.83
C ILE A 133 3.50 -18.04 -10.96
N GLY A 134 2.66 -18.05 -12.00
CA GLY A 134 2.85 -18.91 -13.17
C GLY A 134 4.20 -18.71 -13.84
N ARG A 135 4.62 -17.44 -14.05
CA ARG A 135 5.95 -17.12 -14.59
C ARG A 135 7.08 -17.59 -13.70
N TRP A 136 6.98 -17.41 -12.38
CA TRP A 136 7.98 -17.93 -11.45
C TRP A 136 8.10 -19.45 -11.53
N ILE A 137 6.97 -20.17 -11.61
CA ILE A 137 6.97 -21.62 -11.81
C ILE A 137 7.63 -22.00 -13.13
N GLN A 138 7.27 -21.32 -14.21
CA GLN A 138 7.86 -21.51 -15.55
C GLN A 138 9.39 -21.33 -15.54
N GLN A 139 9.90 -20.43 -14.71
CA GLN A 139 11.34 -20.17 -14.54
C GLN A 139 12.03 -21.18 -13.61
N GLY A 140 11.36 -22.26 -13.25
CA GLY A 140 11.89 -23.34 -12.41
C GLY A 140 11.61 -23.15 -10.92
N ALA A 141 10.69 -22.23 -10.56
CA ALA A 141 10.20 -22.03 -9.20
C ALA A 141 11.30 -21.87 -8.15
N LYS A 142 12.40 -21.20 -8.49
CA LYS A 142 13.61 -21.15 -7.65
C LYS A 142 13.48 -20.17 -6.50
N LEU A 143 14.14 -20.48 -5.39
CA LEU A 143 14.46 -19.52 -4.34
C LEU A 143 15.61 -18.62 -4.80
N ASP A 144 15.60 -17.35 -4.42
CA ASP A 144 16.68 -16.41 -4.73
C ASP A 144 18.03 -16.88 -4.16
N ALA A 145 19.10 -16.59 -4.89
CA ALA A 145 20.45 -16.95 -4.47
C ALA A 145 20.82 -16.31 -3.12
N GLY A 146 21.48 -17.09 -2.26
CA GLY A 146 21.91 -16.65 -0.93
C GLY A 146 20.83 -16.68 0.15
N LEU A 147 19.62 -17.17 -0.15
CA LEU A 147 18.60 -17.43 0.85
C LEU A 147 18.66 -18.87 1.37
N ASN A 148 18.48 -19.00 2.68
CA ASN A 148 18.29 -20.31 3.30
C ASN A 148 16.83 -20.77 3.09
N PRO A 149 16.57 -21.94 2.48
CA PRO A 149 15.23 -22.43 2.22
C PRO A 149 14.42 -22.74 3.51
N ASP A 150 15.09 -22.96 4.64
CA ASP A 150 14.48 -23.20 5.95
C ASP A 150 14.28 -21.91 6.78
N ALA A 151 14.69 -20.76 6.25
CA ALA A 151 14.48 -19.47 6.92
C ALA A 151 12.98 -19.13 6.99
N ASP A 152 12.60 -18.50 8.11
CA ASP A 152 11.26 -17.94 8.27
C ASP A 152 11.06 -16.77 7.29
N LEU A 153 10.13 -16.93 6.35
CA LEU A 153 9.81 -15.93 5.35
C LEU A 153 9.23 -14.66 5.96
N LEU A 154 8.56 -14.71 7.12
CA LEU A 154 8.11 -13.48 7.78
C LEU A 154 9.29 -12.62 8.25
N ARG A 155 10.37 -13.27 8.70
CA ARG A 155 11.62 -12.58 9.04
C ARG A 155 12.29 -12.04 7.78
N GLU A 156 12.46 -12.85 6.74
CA GLU A 156 13.10 -12.41 5.49
C GLU A 156 12.35 -11.24 4.84
N LEU A 157 11.01 -11.32 4.76
CA LEU A 157 10.17 -10.24 4.23
C LEU A 157 10.28 -8.97 5.06
N ARG A 158 10.40 -9.06 6.40
CA ARG A 158 10.62 -7.89 7.26
C ARG A 158 12.00 -7.26 7.01
N LEU A 159 13.03 -8.08 6.84
CA LEU A 159 14.39 -7.61 6.61
C LEU A 159 14.53 -6.95 5.24
N ARG A 160 13.83 -7.45 4.22
CA ARG A 160 13.94 -7.01 2.83
C ARG A 160 12.95 -5.93 2.44
N TRP A 161 11.92 -5.70 3.25
CA TRP A 161 10.96 -4.63 2.99
C TRP A 161 11.66 -3.26 2.94
N THR A 162 11.63 -2.66 1.75
CA THR A 162 12.03 -1.28 1.49
C THR A 162 10.78 -0.41 1.49
N PRO A 163 10.69 0.60 2.36
CA PRO A 163 9.58 1.54 2.31
C PRO A 163 9.62 2.33 1.00
N PRO A 164 8.48 2.90 0.58
CA PRO A 164 8.50 3.85 -0.53
C PRO A 164 9.45 5.00 -0.20
N PRO A 165 10.20 5.52 -1.19
CA PRO A 165 11.03 6.68 -0.95
C PRO A 165 10.15 7.87 -0.52
N PRO A 166 10.66 8.74 0.36
CA PRO A 166 9.94 9.96 0.70
C PRO A 166 9.71 10.80 -0.56
N PRO A 167 8.64 11.62 -0.60
CA PRO A 167 8.38 12.48 -1.75
C PRO A 167 9.55 13.44 -1.98
N ALA A 168 9.91 13.68 -3.23
CA ALA A 168 11.01 14.59 -3.57
C ALA A 168 10.76 15.99 -2.99
N ALA A 169 9.52 16.46 -3.07
CA ALA A 169 9.02 17.66 -2.41
C ALA A 169 7.66 17.37 -1.76
N TYR A 170 7.41 17.96 -0.58
CA TYR A 170 6.11 17.87 0.06
C TYR A 170 5.14 18.87 -0.60
N PRO A 171 4.01 18.40 -1.17
CA PRO A 171 3.07 19.28 -1.87
C PRO A 171 2.27 20.21 -0.93
N TYR A 172 2.30 19.93 0.38
CA TYR A 172 1.66 20.73 1.42
C TYR A 172 2.52 20.68 2.70
N PRO A 173 2.39 21.67 3.60
CA PRO A 173 3.05 21.63 4.90
C PRO A 173 2.69 20.36 5.65
N VAL A 174 3.71 19.57 6.01
CA VAL A 174 3.53 18.39 6.85
C VAL A 174 3.71 18.76 8.31
N THR A 175 2.90 18.18 9.19
CA THR A 175 3.06 18.36 10.62
C THR A 175 4.41 17.79 11.07
N VAL A 176 5.25 18.64 11.65
CA VAL A 176 6.46 18.20 12.35
C VAL A 176 6.05 17.64 13.70
N THR A 177 6.30 16.35 13.90
CA THR A 177 5.94 15.66 15.15
C THR A 177 7.07 15.62 16.16
N ALA A 178 8.31 15.74 15.71
CA ALA A 178 9.50 15.75 16.54
C ALA A 178 10.61 16.53 15.83
N LEU A 179 11.43 17.23 16.61
CA LEU A 179 12.65 17.86 16.16
C LEU A 179 13.69 17.84 17.28
N ALA A 180 14.96 17.86 16.91
CA ALA A 180 16.06 17.95 17.84
C ALA A 180 17.20 18.79 17.24
N PHE A 181 17.83 19.63 18.06
CA PHE A 181 19.04 20.35 17.68
C PHE A 181 20.27 19.47 17.93
N THR A 182 21.31 19.63 17.11
CA THR A 182 22.63 19.07 17.43
C THR A 182 23.20 19.76 18.67
N PRO A 183 24.10 19.10 19.44
CA PRO A 183 24.68 19.69 20.65
C PRO A 183 25.38 21.03 20.45
N ASP A 184 25.91 21.28 19.25
CA ASP A 184 26.54 22.54 18.85
C ASP A 184 25.54 23.61 18.37
N GLY A 185 24.25 23.29 18.31
CA GLY A 185 23.17 24.17 17.85
C GLY A 185 23.18 24.50 16.36
N LYS A 186 24.12 23.96 15.58
CA LYS A 186 24.28 24.34 14.16
C LYS A 186 23.27 23.67 13.24
N LYS A 187 22.71 22.53 13.66
CA LYS A 187 21.78 21.75 12.84
C LYS A 187 20.51 21.43 13.60
N ILE A 188 19.43 21.25 12.86
CA ILE A 188 18.17 20.70 13.35
C ILE A 188 17.82 19.45 12.54
N VAL A 189 17.48 18.38 13.26
CA VAL A 189 16.94 17.14 12.70
C VAL A 189 15.43 17.18 12.87
N VAL A 190 14.70 17.01 11.77
CA VAL A 190 13.24 17.13 11.73
C VAL A 190 12.63 15.83 11.25
N SER A 191 11.57 15.37 11.93
CA SER A 191 10.83 14.19 11.51
C SER A 191 10.12 14.39 10.17
N GLY A 192 10.22 13.38 9.30
CA GLY A 192 9.55 13.34 8.00
C GLY A 192 8.84 12.00 7.75
N HIS A 193 8.23 11.89 6.56
CA HIS A 193 7.57 10.66 6.13
C HIS A 193 8.61 9.70 5.53
N HIS A 194 8.89 8.57 6.18
CA HIS A 194 9.98 7.67 5.77
C HIS A 194 11.39 8.29 5.77
N GLU A 195 11.58 9.39 6.50
CA GLU A 195 12.88 10.08 6.53
C GLU A 195 13.08 10.96 7.77
N LEU A 196 14.34 11.30 8.01
CA LEU A 196 14.77 12.46 8.80
C LEU A 196 15.41 13.48 7.86
N THR A 197 15.08 14.75 8.07
CA THR A 197 15.68 15.86 7.32
C THR A 197 16.60 16.65 8.23
N ILE A 198 17.80 16.95 7.75
CA ILE A 198 18.83 17.69 8.49
C ILE A 198 19.00 19.04 7.82
N TRP A 199 18.81 20.10 8.61
CA TRP A 199 18.87 21.47 8.15
C TRP A 199 19.95 22.23 8.88
N ASP A 200 20.67 23.09 8.17
CA ASP A 200 21.54 24.09 8.76
C ASP A 200 20.68 25.22 9.35
N VAL A 201 20.93 25.55 10.62
CA VAL A 201 20.11 26.51 11.37
C VAL A 201 20.35 27.94 10.89
N ALA A 202 21.58 28.28 10.52
CA ALA A 202 21.93 29.65 10.14
C ALA A 202 21.37 30.06 8.77
N SER A 203 21.42 29.14 7.80
CA SER A 203 21.00 29.38 6.42
C SER A 203 19.59 28.88 6.11
N GLY A 204 19.01 28.03 6.96
CA GLY A 204 17.73 27.38 6.71
C GLY A 204 17.76 26.39 5.53
N LYS A 205 18.95 25.97 5.07
CA LYS A 205 19.10 25.04 3.95
C LYS A 205 19.05 23.59 4.41
N LEU A 206 18.34 22.77 3.64
CA LEU A 206 18.37 21.32 3.79
C LEU A 206 19.76 20.80 3.39
N GLU A 207 20.48 20.21 4.33
CA GLU A 207 21.80 19.61 4.10
C GLU A 207 21.69 18.15 3.68
N LYS A 208 20.80 17.39 4.32
CA LYS A 208 20.76 15.93 4.15
C LYS A 208 19.38 15.35 4.42
N ARG A 209 19.06 14.28 3.70
CA ARG A 209 17.91 13.41 3.96
C ARG A 209 18.44 12.03 4.36
N ILE A 210 17.94 11.49 5.46
CA ILE A 210 18.24 10.13 5.93
C ILE A 210 16.97 9.33 5.78
N PHE A 211 16.96 8.36 4.87
CA PHE A 211 15.79 7.52 4.67
C PHE A 211 15.69 6.47 5.78
N THR A 212 14.46 6.29 6.28
CA THR A 212 14.18 5.40 7.39
C THR A 212 13.09 4.42 7.01
N ARG A 213 13.05 3.29 7.72
CA ARG A 213 11.97 2.32 7.57
C ARG A 213 10.66 2.73 8.22
N ALA A 214 10.73 3.68 9.14
CA ALA A 214 9.57 4.12 9.90
C ALA A 214 8.70 5.04 9.04
N ARG A 215 7.38 4.80 9.02
CA ARG A 215 6.42 5.68 8.34
C ARG A 215 6.51 7.13 8.85
N ARG A 216 6.81 7.27 10.14
CA ARG A 216 7.22 8.52 10.78
C ARG A 216 8.50 8.24 11.54
N ALA A 217 9.60 8.81 11.07
CA ALA A 217 10.84 8.76 11.83
C ALA A 217 10.73 9.73 13.00
N MET A 218 11.12 9.30 14.20
CA MET A 218 11.27 10.22 15.32
C MET A 218 12.74 10.66 15.36
N ALA A 219 12.95 11.97 15.48
CA ALA A 219 14.26 12.60 15.59
C ALA A 219 14.77 12.53 17.02
#